data_AF-A0A6A5S3H5-F1
#
_entry.id   AF-A0A6A5S3H5-F1
#
_cell.length_a   1.000
_cell.length_b   1.000
_cell.length_c   1.000
_cell.angle_alpha   90.00
_cell.angle_beta   90.00
_cell.angle_gamma   90.00
#
_symmetry.space_group_name_H-M   'P 1'
#
loop_
_entity.id
_entity.type
_entity.pdbx_description
1 polymer ?
#
loop_
_entity_poly.entity_id
_entity_poly.type
_entity_poly.pdbx_seq_one_letter_code
_entity_poly.pdbx_strand_id
1 'polypeptide(L)'
;LTNAAWYLCMKGSYQTAQAVATKAMTARERVLGSNNKKTLTSVSVLALVLHYQGNYDEAEKLNRRALEGSVKELGVHHPDTVTSVSN
;
A
#
# COMPACT_ATOMS: atom_id res chain seq x y z
N LEU A 1 -11.35 -3.77 4.28
CA LEU A 1 -10.08 -4.52 4.22
C LEU A 1 -8.89 -3.67 4.66
N THR A 2 -8.67 -2.49 4.07
CA THR A 2 -7.58 -1.57 4.46
C THR A 2 -7.63 -1.16 5.95
N ASN A 3 -8.81 -0.82 6.49
CA ASN A 3 -8.94 -0.46 7.91
C ASN A 3 -8.67 -1.64 8.87
N ALA A 4 -8.91 -2.88 8.42
CA ALA A 4 -8.67 -4.08 9.22
C ALA A 4 -7.18 -4.39 9.32
N ALA A 5 -6.41 -4.20 8.23
CA ALA A 5 -4.96 -4.35 8.26
C ALA A 5 -4.30 -3.30 9.18
N TRP A 6 -4.77 -2.05 9.14
CA TRP A 6 -4.27 -0.99 10.03
C TRP A 6 -4.55 -1.29 11.51
N TYR A 7 -5.77 -1.74 11.83
CA TYR A 7 -6.13 -2.16 13.19
C TYR A 7 -5.27 -3.34 13.70
N LEU A 8 -4.99 -4.33 12.84
CA LEU A 8 -4.12 -5.46 13.18
C LEU A 8 -2.66 -5.04 13.41
N CYS A 9 -2.18 -4.06 12.64
CA CYS A 9 -0.87 -3.45 12.82
C CYS A 9 -0.76 -2.79 14.21
N MET A 10 -1.76 -2.00 14.60
CA MET A 10 -1.83 -1.40 15.94
C MET A 10 -1.89 -2.44 17.07
N LYS A 11 -2.47 -3.61 16.81
CA LYS A 11 -2.50 -4.73 17.77
C LYS A 11 -1.19 -5.53 17.84
N GLY A 12 -0.15 -5.14 17.09
CA GLY A 12 1.14 -5.84 17.02
C GLY A 12 1.10 -7.15 16.23
N SER A 13 -0.01 -7.44 15.54
CA SER A 13 -0.20 -8.66 14.77
C SER A 13 0.20 -8.44 13.31
N TYR A 14 1.50 -8.24 13.08
CA TYR A 14 2.01 -7.81 11.78
C TYR A 14 1.89 -8.88 10.69
N GLN A 15 2.13 -10.17 10.98
CA GLN A 15 1.99 -11.24 9.97
C GLN A 15 0.54 -11.35 9.45
N THR A 16 -0.46 -11.25 10.32
CA THR A 16 -1.86 -11.26 9.90
C THR A 16 -2.25 -9.98 9.18
N ALA A 17 -1.74 -8.82 9.60
CA ALA A 17 -1.93 -7.57 8.87
C ALA A 17 -1.39 -7.66 7.44
N GLN A 18 -0.19 -8.24 7.27
CA GLN A 18 0.45 -8.45 5.98
C GLN A 18 -0.39 -9.38 5.09
N ALA A 19 -0.82 -10.54 5.62
CA ALA A 19 -1.64 -11.48 4.86
C ALA A 19 -2.98 -10.88 4.40
N VAL A 20 -3.63 -10.09 5.27
CA VAL A 20 -4.88 -9.39 4.94
C VAL A 20 -4.64 -8.30 3.90
N ALA A 21 -3.56 -7.53 4.02
CA ALA A 21 -3.20 -6.49 3.05
C ALA A 21 -2.85 -7.07 1.67
N THR A 22 -2.08 -8.17 1.61
CA THR A 22 -1.74 -8.86 0.35
C THR A 22 -2.97 -9.46 -0.32
N LYS A 23 -3.88 -10.09 0.43
CA LYS A 23 -5.17 -10.55 -0.12
C LYS A 23 -6.02 -9.40 -0.64
N ALA A 24 -6.07 -8.29 0.09
CA ALA A 24 -6.82 -7.11 -0.34
C ALA A 24 -6.23 -6.47 -1.60
N MET A 25 -4.89 -6.46 -1.72
CA MET A 25 -4.17 -5.98 -2.90
C MET A 25 -4.49 -6.84 -4.13
N THR A 26 -4.27 -8.16 -4.05
CA THR A 26 -4.53 -9.09 -5.17
C THR A 26 -6.00 -9.11 -5.60
N ALA A 27 -6.93 -9.07 -4.65
CA ALA A 27 -8.36 -8.95 -4.97
C ALA A 27 -8.68 -7.63 -5.69
N ARG A 28 -8.08 -6.51 -5.27
CA ARG A 28 -8.29 -5.20 -5.92
C ARG A 28 -7.60 -5.10 -7.27
N GLU A 29 -6.39 -5.65 -7.43
CA GLU A 29 -5.71 -5.72 -8.73
C GLU A 29 -6.57 -6.48 -9.75
N ARG A 30 -7.19 -7.58 -9.34
CA ARG A 30 -8.05 -8.38 -10.23
C ARG A 30 -9.36 -7.69 -10.61
N VAL A 31 -9.94 -6.89 -9.71
CA VAL A 31 -11.26 -6.24 -9.92
C VAL A 31 -11.13 -4.85 -10.55
N LEU A 32 -10.14 -4.07 -10.13
CA LEU A 32 -9.99 -2.64 -10.46
C LEU A 32 -8.77 -2.35 -11.34
N GLY A 33 -7.86 -3.31 -11.51
CA GLY A 33 -6.58 -3.12 -12.18
C GLY A 33 -5.47 -2.64 -11.24
N SER A 34 -4.22 -2.83 -11.68
CA SER A 34 -2.99 -2.49 -10.94
C SER A 34 -2.80 -0.99 -10.70
N ASN A 35 -3.49 -0.18 -11.50
CA ASN A 35 -3.29 1.25 -11.58
C ASN A 35 -4.29 2.01 -10.67
N ASN A 36 -5.41 1.39 -10.29
CA ASN A 36 -6.46 2.07 -9.54
C ASN A 36 -5.97 2.63 -8.20
N LYS A 37 -6.33 3.89 -7.88
CA LYS A 37 -6.05 4.54 -6.57
C LYS A 37 -6.32 3.63 -5.36
N LYS A 38 -7.42 2.88 -5.35
CA LYS A 38 -7.76 1.96 -4.24
C LYS A 38 -6.81 0.77 -4.11
N THR A 39 -6.26 0.31 -5.23
CA THR A 39 -5.22 -0.72 -5.26
C THR A 39 -3.94 -0.16 -4.66
N LEU A 40 -3.52 1.04 -5.08
CA LEU A 40 -2.31 1.72 -4.61
C LEU A 40 -2.36 2.04 -3.10
N THR A 41 -3.53 2.43 -2.59
CA THR A 41 -3.74 2.58 -1.13
C THR A 41 -3.53 1.26 -0.38
N SER A 42 -3.94 0.11 -0.95
CA SER A 42 -3.64 -1.19 -0.33
C SER A 42 -2.15 -1.49 -0.30
N VAL A 43 -1.43 -1.15 -1.38
CA VAL A 43 0.03 -1.32 -1.47
C VAL A 43 0.75 -0.49 -0.42
N SER A 44 0.33 0.76 -0.24
CA SER A 44 0.89 1.67 0.77
C SER A 44 0.67 1.15 2.20
N VAL A 45 -0.50 0.56 2.47
CA VAL A 45 -0.78 -0.07 3.77
C VAL A 45 0.11 -1.31 4.00
N LEU A 46 0.38 -2.10 2.95
CA LEU A 46 1.30 -3.23 3.05
C LEU A 46 2.75 -2.76 3.31
N ALA A 47 3.19 -1.70 2.64
CA ALA A 47 4.49 -1.07 2.88
C ALA A 47 4.62 -0.59 4.33
N LEU A 48 3.57 0.04 4.88
CA LEU A 48 3.55 0.47 6.28
C LEU A 48 3.66 -0.71 7.26
N VAL A 49 2.96 -1.81 6.98
CA VAL A 49 3.06 -3.04 7.80
C VAL A 49 4.50 -3.59 7.80
N LEU A 50 5.14 -3.62 6.63
CA LEU A 50 6.53 -4.07 6.49
C LEU A 50 7.53 -3.13 7.18
N HIS A 51 7.28 -1.82 7.12
CA HIS A 51 8.05 -0.82 7.85
C HIS A 51 7.99 -1.05 9.37
N TYR A 52 6.80 -1.35 9.91
CA TYR A 52 6.66 -1.71 11.33
C TYR A 52 7.28 -3.07 11.69
N GLN A 53 7.47 -3.97 10.72
CA GLN A 53 8.21 -5.22 10.92
C GLN A 53 9.73 -5.05 10.84
N GLY A 54 10.23 -3.86 10.47
CA GLY A 54 11.66 -3.62 10.24
C GLY A 54 12.15 -4.03 8.84
N ASN A 55 11.25 -4.43 7.94
CA ASN A 55 11.57 -4.78 6.55
C ASN A 55 11.48 -3.55 5.65
N TYR A 56 12.42 -2.62 5.83
CA TYR A 56 12.44 -1.34 5.12
C TYR A 56 12.65 -1.50 3.61
N ASP A 57 13.52 -2.41 3.17
CA ASP A 57 13.79 -2.64 1.74
C ASP A 57 12.55 -3.08 0.95
N GLU A 58 11.74 -3.94 1.57
CA GLU A 58 10.52 -4.47 0.97
C GLU A 58 9.40 -3.41 0.98
N ALA A 59 9.32 -2.63 2.06
CA ALA A 59 8.42 -1.49 2.16
C ALA A 59 8.73 -0.42 1.10
N GLU A 60 10.01 -0.09 0.89
CA GLU A 60 10.42 0.90 -0.10
C GLU A 60 10.06 0.48 -1.52
N LYS A 61 10.30 -0.79 -1.90
CA LYS A 61 9.90 -1.34 -3.20
C LYS A 61 8.41 -1.22 -3.45
N LEU A 62 7.59 -1.49 -2.43
CA LEU A 62 6.14 -1.38 -2.52
C LEU A 62 5.67 0.08 -2.62
N ASN A 63 6.26 0.98 -1.83
CA ASN A 63 5.98 2.42 -1.94
C ASN A 63 6.36 2.96 -3.31
N ARG A 64 7.51 2.57 -3.85
CA ARG A 64 7.94 2.97 -5.20
C ARG A 64 6.96 2.49 -6.27
N ARG A 65 6.51 1.24 -6.18
CA ARG A 65 5.46 0.70 -7.07
C ARG A 65 4.14 1.46 -6.93
N ALA A 66 3.74 1.81 -5.70
CA ALA A 66 2.54 2.59 -5.46
C ALA A 66 2.65 4.01 -6.05
N LEU A 67 3.84 4.61 -5.97
CA LEU A 67 4.14 5.92 -6.54
C LEU A 67 4.09 5.87 -8.07
N GLU A 68 4.76 4.90 -8.70
CA GLU A 68 4.73 4.71 -10.16
C GLU A 68 3.31 4.50 -10.68
N GLY A 69 2.49 3.70 -9.98
CA GLY A 69 1.08 3.53 -10.31
C GLY A 69 0.27 4.82 -10.14
N SER A 70 0.54 5.59 -9.08
CA SER A 70 -0.13 6.88 -8.82
C SER A 70 0.21 7.90 -9.89
N VAL A 71 1.48 8.00 -10.27
CA VAL A 71 1.97 8.85 -11.37
C VAL A 71 1.31 8.47 -12.69
N LYS A 72 1.10 7.17 -12.93
CA LYS A 72 0.54 6.67 -14.19
C LYS A 72 -0.97 6.88 -14.31
N GLU A 73 -1.73 6.85 -13.20
CA GLU A 73 -3.18 7.13 -13.24
C GLU A 73 -3.55 8.59 -13.07
N LEU A 74 -2.93 9.27 -12.11
CA LEU A 74 -3.32 10.63 -11.75
C LEU A 74 -2.50 11.69 -12.52
N GLY A 75 -1.45 11.27 -13.23
CA GLY A 75 -0.47 12.18 -13.82
C GLY A 75 0.43 12.82 -12.75
N VAL A 76 1.57 13.38 -13.18
CA VAL A 76 2.59 14.01 -12.30
C VAL A 76 2.02 15.17 -11.44
N HIS A 77 0.81 15.65 -11.73
CA HIS A 77 0.25 16.88 -11.17
C HIS A 77 -0.76 16.72 -10.02
N HIS A 78 -1.04 15.51 -9.54
CA HIS A 78 -2.10 15.32 -8.54
C HIS A 78 -1.56 15.31 -7.09
N PRO A 79 -2.23 15.98 -6.11
CA PRO A 79 -1.76 16.15 -4.74
C PRO A 79 -1.53 14.83 -3.96
N ASP A 80 -2.18 13.74 -4.37
CA ASP A 80 -1.98 12.42 -3.76
C ASP A 80 -0.58 11.86 -4.02
N THR A 81 0.05 12.19 -5.15
CA THR A 81 1.42 11.76 -5.49
C THR A 81 2.45 12.41 -4.58
N VAL A 82 2.21 13.65 -4.15
CA VAL A 82 3.11 14.41 -3.25
C VAL A 82 3.05 13.85 -1.82
N THR A 83 1.86 13.43 -1.36
CA THR A 83 1.70 12.86 -0.01
C THR A 83 2.45 11.53 0.16
N SER A 84 2.58 10.75 -0.92
CA SER A 84 3.31 9.46 -0.89
C SER A 84 4.83 9.61 -0.83
N VAL A 85 5.38 10.80 -1.10
CA VAL A 85 6.83 11.09 -1.00
C VAL A 85 7.20 11.64 0.39
N SER A 86 6.24 12.20 1.12
CA SER A 86 6.46 12.85 2.43
C SER A 86 6.28 11.92 3.64
N ASN A 87 6.31 10.60 3.48
CA ASN A 87 6.25 9.65 4.59
C ASN A 87 7.27 8.52 4.45
#